data_AF-A0A2E3D0I2-F1
#
_entry.id   AF-A0A2E3D0I2-F1
#
_cell.length_a   1.000
_cell.length_b   1.000
_cell.length_c   1.000
_cell.angle_alpha   90.00
_cell.angle_beta   90.00
_cell.angle_gamma   90.00
#
_symmetry.space_group_name_H-M   'P 1'
#
loop_
_entity.id
_entity.type
_entity.pdbx_description
1 polymer ?
#
loop_
_entity_poly.entity_id
_entity_poly.type
_entity_poly.pdbx_seq_one_letter_code
_entity_poly.pdbx_strand_id
1 'polypeptide(L)'
;MTMGVLIGIAFYASFRDVRSLHREIHAASRQMRELIETDDIESFLNDTEKKRDLSYFRSHIASLYKIYTYSSEIYQDTLIEILNSKLLARNRKVELFSSILITLGLIGTIVGLIFMMTDLTNLFDNAEQGIPQVSELLQSGGPLKGLGTAFFTTLIGALFGGVILRILTSIVEEGITKYVALLAELTEVNVLPVLRAHSANQ
;
A
#
# COMPACT_ATOMS: atom_id res chain seq x y z
N MET A 1 3.41 13.82 16.59
CA MET A 1 3.86 12.67 15.76
C MET A 1 4.98 13.18 14.86
N THR A 2 6.23 12.75 15.06
CA THR A 2 7.36 13.23 14.26
C THR A 2 7.34 12.63 12.85
N MET A 3 7.86 13.33 11.85
CA MET A 3 7.86 12.89 10.44
C MET A 3 8.42 11.47 10.27
N GLY A 4 9.41 11.10 11.09
CA GLY A 4 10.00 9.76 11.10
C GLY A 4 9.00 8.64 11.47
N VAL A 5 8.02 8.91 12.34
CA VAL A 5 6.98 7.93 12.68
C VAL A 5 6.06 7.65 11.49
N LEU A 6 5.69 8.70 10.74
CA LEU A 6 4.89 8.55 9.53
C LEU A 6 5.62 7.75 8.45
N ILE A 7 6.91 8.04 8.24
CA ILE A 7 7.77 7.28 7.33
C ILE A 7 7.83 5.82 7.75
N GLY A 8 8.09 5.54 9.04
CA GLY A 8 8.15 4.19 9.57
C GLY A 8 6.85 3.40 9.38
N ILE A 9 5.70 4.03 9.67
CA ILE A 9 4.38 3.40 9.48
C ILE A 9 4.12 3.12 8.00
N ALA A 10 4.40 4.08 7.11
CA ALA A 10 4.19 3.91 5.68
C ALA A 10 5.05 2.79 5.10
N PHE A 11 6.34 2.76 5.45
CA PHE A 11 7.24 1.67 5.04
C PHE A 11 6.81 0.32 5.59
N TYR A 12 6.46 0.26 6.87
CA TYR A 12 6.00 -0.98 7.48
C TYR A 12 4.71 -1.49 6.81
N ALA A 13 3.77 -0.58 6.50
CA ALA A 13 2.55 -0.92 5.77
C ALA A 13 2.87 -1.46 4.36
N SER A 14 3.66 -0.75 3.56
CA SER A 14 4.05 -1.20 2.21
C SER A 14 4.79 -2.53 2.24
N PHE A 15 5.77 -2.68 3.14
CA PHE A 15 6.56 -3.90 3.25
C PHE A 15 5.69 -5.09 3.68
N ARG A 16 4.77 -4.87 4.62
CA ARG A 16 3.79 -5.89 5.03
C ARG A 16 2.88 -6.28 3.87
N ASP A 17 2.45 -5.33 3.04
CA ASP A 17 1.55 -5.59 1.92
C ASP A 17 2.26 -6.36 0.80
N VAL A 18 3.50 -6.00 0.43
CA VAL A 18 4.35 -6.80 -0.47
C VAL A 18 4.52 -8.23 0.04
N ARG A 19 4.88 -8.39 1.32
CA ARG A 19 5.09 -9.71 1.92
C ARG A 19 3.80 -10.50 2.08
N SER A 20 2.66 -9.84 2.27
CA SER A 20 1.34 -10.47 2.31
C SER A 20 1.00 -11.04 0.96
N LEU A 21 1.18 -10.27 -0.11
CA LEU A 21 0.85 -10.68 -1.47
C LEU A 21 1.72 -11.85 -1.94
N HIS A 22 3.02 -11.82 -1.65
CA HIS A 22 3.89 -12.96 -1.98
C HIS A 22 3.50 -14.24 -1.24
N ARG A 23 3.07 -14.12 0.04
CA ARG A 23 2.55 -15.26 0.79
C ARG A 23 1.24 -15.80 0.21
N GLU A 24 0.35 -14.93 -0.24
CA GLU A 24 -0.92 -15.29 -0.88
C GLU A 24 -0.70 -16.04 -2.21
N ILE A 25 0.29 -15.65 -3.01
CA ILE A 25 0.64 -16.38 -4.25
C ILE A 25 1.05 -17.82 -3.93
N HIS A 26 1.98 -18.02 -2.99
CA HIS A 26 2.41 -19.37 -2.60
C HIS A 26 1.29 -20.20 -1.99
N ALA A 27 0.44 -19.57 -1.16
CA ALA A 27 -0.72 -20.22 -0.57
C ALA A 27 -1.73 -20.66 -1.64
N ALA A 28 -2.01 -19.80 -2.63
CA ALA A 28 -2.89 -20.11 -3.75
C ALA A 28 -2.36 -21.30 -4.56
N SER A 29 -1.07 -21.34 -4.90
CA SER A 29 -0.49 -22.48 -5.63
C SER A 29 -0.57 -23.79 -4.83
N ARG A 30 -0.35 -23.75 -3.52
CA ARG A 30 -0.51 -24.94 -2.66
C ARG A 30 -1.95 -25.42 -2.60
N GLN A 31 -2.89 -24.51 -2.34
CA GLN A 31 -4.31 -24.83 -2.27
C GLN A 31 -4.87 -25.31 -3.60
N MET A 32 -4.35 -24.79 -4.71
CA MET A 32 -4.70 -25.26 -6.05
C MET A 32 -4.29 -26.72 -6.26
N ARG A 33 -3.05 -27.08 -5.86
CA ARG A 33 -2.58 -28.46 -5.95
C ARG A 33 -3.44 -29.40 -5.11
N GLU A 34 -3.79 -28.98 -3.90
CA GLU A 34 -4.68 -29.75 -3.02
C GLU A 34 -6.08 -29.94 -3.63
N LEU A 35 -6.61 -28.90 -4.28
CA LEU A 35 -7.90 -28.99 -4.96
C LEU A 35 -7.87 -29.99 -6.11
N ILE A 36 -6.81 -29.98 -6.92
CA ILE A 36 -6.60 -30.94 -8.02
C ILE A 36 -6.43 -32.37 -7.47
N GLU A 37 -5.73 -32.54 -6.34
CA GLU A 37 -5.50 -33.85 -5.72
C GLU A 37 -6.77 -34.42 -5.06
N THR A 38 -7.65 -33.57 -4.52
CA THR A 38 -8.88 -33.99 -3.82
C THR A 38 -10.05 -34.22 -4.79
N ASP A 39 -10.06 -33.51 -5.94
CA ASP A 39 -11.13 -33.52 -6.96
C ASP A 39 -12.55 -33.25 -6.42
N ASP A 40 -12.65 -32.73 -5.19
CA ASP A 40 -13.89 -32.38 -4.52
C ASP A 40 -13.78 -30.99 -3.86
N ILE A 41 -14.52 -30.04 -4.44
CA ILE A 41 -14.56 -28.65 -4.02
C ILE A 41 -15.23 -28.52 -2.63
N GLU A 42 -16.24 -29.34 -2.33
CA GLU A 42 -16.96 -29.25 -1.07
C GLU A 42 -16.09 -29.72 0.10
N SER A 43 -15.40 -30.85 -0.08
CA SER A 43 -14.40 -31.34 0.89
C SER A 43 -13.28 -30.32 1.12
N PHE A 44 -12.76 -29.70 0.06
CA PHE A 44 -11.76 -28.63 0.15
C PHE A 44 -12.25 -27.40 0.94
N LEU A 45 -13.53 -27.01 0.78
CA LEU A 45 -14.11 -25.87 1.50
C LEU A 45 -14.47 -26.19 2.96
N ASN A 46 -14.86 -27.44 3.24
CA ASN A 46 -15.28 -27.88 4.58
C ASN A 46 -14.12 -28.29 5.50
N ASP A 47 -12.90 -28.42 4.99
CA ASP A 47 -11.70 -28.62 5.81
C ASP A 47 -11.55 -27.47 6.83
N THR A 48 -11.87 -27.81 8.08
CA THR A 48 -12.04 -26.89 9.23
C THR A 48 -10.71 -26.56 9.91
N GLU A 49 -9.69 -27.41 9.77
CA GLU A 49 -8.34 -27.09 10.26
C GLU A 49 -7.73 -25.94 9.46
N LYS A 50 -8.03 -25.87 8.16
CA LYS A 50 -7.53 -24.84 7.24
C LYS A 50 -8.37 -23.54 7.22
N LYS A 51 -9.53 -23.49 7.91
CA LYS A 51 -10.44 -22.32 7.93
C LYS A 51 -9.77 -21.06 8.52
N ARG A 52 -8.66 -21.24 9.23
CA ARG A 52 -7.90 -20.17 9.88
C ARG A 52 -7.04 -19.33 8.91
N ASP A 53 -6.64 -19.91 7.78
CA ASP A 53 -5.91 -19.23 6.69
C ASP A 53 -6.88 -18.97 5.52
N LEU A 54 -7.78 -18.00 5.70
CA LEU A 54 -8.64 -17.49 4.64
C LEU A 54 -7.81 -16.69 3.61
N SER A 55 -7.11 -17.43 2.74
CA SER A 55 -6.48 -16.87 1.55
C SER A 55 -7.54 -16.23 0.64
N TYR A 56 -7.13 -15.27 -0.18
CA TYR A 56 -8.04 -14.68 -1.18
C TYR A 56 -8.53 -15.72 -2.19
N PHE A 57 -7.68 -16.71 -2.51
CA PHE A 57 -8.02 -17.83 -3.38
C PHE A 57 -9.16 -18.69 -2.83
N ARG A 58 -9.03 -19.16 -1.59
CA ARG A 58 -10.06 -19.99 -0.95
C ARG A 58 -11.37 -19.22 -0.75
N SER A 59 -11.28 -17.95 -0.37
CA SER A 59 -12.46 -17.08 -0.28
C SER A 59 -13.15 -16.88 -1.63
N HIS A 60 -12.39 -16.83 -2.73
CA HIS A 60 -12.93 -16.71 -4.08
C HIS A 60 -13.66 -17.99 -4.50
N ILE A 61 -13.05 -19.16 -4.31
CA ILE A 61 -13.71 -20.47 -4.57
C ILE A 61 -14.97 -20.62 -3.72
N ALA A 62 -14.93 -20.27 -2.43
CA ALA A 62 -16.11 -20.32 -1.57
C ALA A 62 -17.26 -19.44 -2.09
N SER A 63 -16.92 -18.28 -2.67
CA SER A 63 -17.90 -17.38 -3.27
C SER A 63 -18.50 -17.96 -4.55
N LEU A 64 -17.67 -18.59 -5.40
CA LEU A 64 -18.13 -19.30 -6.60
C LEU A 64 -19.03 -20.48 -6.27
N TYR A 65 -18.65 -21.30 -5.29
CA TYR A 65 -19.46 -22.42 -4.81
C TYR A 65 -20.80 -21.94 -4.25
N LYS A 66 -20.80 -20.82 -3.52
CA LYS A 66 -22.05 -20.21 -3.06
C LYS A 66 -22.94 -19.77 -4.23
N ILE A 67 -22.39 -19.17 -5.28
CA ILE A 67 -23.18 -18.80 -6.48
C ILE A 67 -23.76 -20.05 -7.14
N TYR A 68 -22.95 -21.11 -7.29
CA TYR A 68 -23.39 -22.40 -7.81
C TYR A 68 -24.62 -22.95 -7.07
N THR A 69 -24.66 -22.85 -5.73
CA THR A 69 -25.83 -23.34 -4.96
C THR A 69 -27.15 -22.60 -5.22
N TYR A 70 -27.12 -21.43 -5.87
CA TYR A 70 -28.31 -20.61 -6.13
C TYR A 70 -28.60 -20.38 -7.63
N SER A 71 -27.64 -20.59 -8.53
CA SER A 71 -27.76 -20.28 -9.96
C SER A 71 -27.01 -21.31 -10.80
N SER A 72 -27.63 -21.75 -11.89
CA SER A 72 -27.03 -22.65 -12.88
C SER A 72 -26.01 -21.95 -13.80
N GLU A 73 -26.19 -20.65 -14.01
CA GLU A 73 -25.20 -19.84 -14.72
C GLU A 73 -24.19 -19.26 -13.73
N ILE A 74 -22.93 -19.66 -13.88
CA ILE A 74 -21.82 -19.26 -13.02
C ILE A 74 -20.83 -18.43 -13.85
N TYR A 75 -20.70 -17.16 -13.50
CA TYR A 75 -19.73 -16.22 -14.06
C TYR A 75 -18.83 -15.70 -12.93
N GLN A 76 -17.53 -15.57 -13.21
CA GLN A 76 -16.56 -15.12 -12.20
C GLN A 76 -16.11 -13.67 -12.35
N ASP A 77 -16.41 -13.00 -13.47
CA ASP A 77 -15.88 -11.67 -13.81
C ASP A 77 -16.11 -10.63 -12.69
N THR A 78 -17.34 -10.57 -12.17
CA THR A 78 -17.68 -9.65 -11.07
C THR A 78 -16.92 -9.96 -9.79
N LEU A 79 -16.71 -11.25 -9.45
CA LEU A 79 -15.96 -11.61 -8.25
C LEU A 79 -14.46 -11.27 -8.38
N ILE A 80 -13.91 -11.43 -9.58
CA ILE A 80 -12.53 -11.04 -9.91
C ILE A 80 -12.37 -9.51 -9.84
N GLU A 81 -13.31 -8.76 -10.41
CA GLU A 81 -13.31 -7.30 -10.34
C GLU A 81 -13.41 -6.78 -8.90
N ILE A 82 -14.29 -7.37 -8.09
CA ILE A 82 -14.43 -7.04 -6.67
C ILE A 82 -13.12 -7.36 -5.92
N LEU A 83 -12.48 -8.50 -6.19
CA LEU A 83 -11.22 -8.86 -5.55
C LEU A 83 -10.11 -7.87 -5.92
N ASN A 84 -9.96 -7.56 -7.21
CA ASN A 84 -8.99 -6.57 -7.70
C ASN A 84 -9.20 -5.21 -7.02
N SER A 85 -10.45 -4.74 -6.99
CA SER A 85 -10.83 -3.47 -6.36
C SER A 85 -10.51 -3.45 -4.87
N LYS A 86 -10.78 -4.54 -4.13
CA LYS A 86 -10.46 -4.65 -2.71
C LYS A 86 -8.95 -4.59 -2.44
N LEU A 87 -8.15 -5.27 -3.26
CA LEU A 87 -6.70 -5.29 -3.13
C LEU A 87 -6.09 -3.92 -3.45
N LEU A 88 -6.54 -3.27 -4.54
CA LEU A 88 -6.10 -1.92 -4.90
C LEU A 88 -6.51 -0.87 -3.86
N ALA A 89 -7.73 -0.97 -3.31
CA ALA A 89 -8.20 -0.06 -2.27
C ALA A 89 -7.33 -0.09 -1.01
N ARG A 90 -6.72 -1.24 -0.68
CA ARG A 90 -5.76 -1.36 0.41
C ARG A 90 -4.48 -0.59 0.11
N ASN A 91 -3.98 -0.68 -1.12
CA ASN A 91 -2.78 0.02 -1.57
C ASN A 91 -2.96 1.55 -1.59
N ARG A 92 -4.17 2.03 -1.89
CA ARG A 92 -4.51 3.47 -1.88
C ARG A 92 -4.20 4.18 -0.55
N LYS A 93 -4.20 3.45 0.58
CA LYS A 93 -3.81 4.02 1.88
C LYS A 93 -2.34 4.47 1.90
N VAL A 94 -1.44 3.70 1.29
CA VAL A 94 -0.02 4.04 1.18
C VAL A 94 0.17 5.28 0.32
N GLU A 95 -0.60 5.41 -0.75
CA GLU A 95 -0.60 6.58 -1.64
C GLU A 95 -1.00 7.87 -0.91
N LEU A 96 -1.98 7.78 0.00
CA LEU A 96 -2.35 8.90 0.87
C LEU A 96 -1.20 9.29 1.80
N PHE A 97 -0.50 8.33 2.41
CA PHE A 97 0.67 8.62 3.23
C PHE A 97 1.80 9.28 2.44
N SER A 98 2.02 8.84 1.19
CA SER A 98 2.97 9.48 0.27
C SER A 98 2.64 10.96 0.06
N SER A 99 1.37 11.26 -0.25
CA SER A 99 0.91 12.64 -0.47
C SER A 99 1.05 13.50 0.80
N ILE A 100 0.64 12.98 1.96
CA ILE A 100 0.79 13.67 3.25
C ILE A 100 2.26 13.98 3.55
N LEU A 101 3.18 13.06 3.25
CA LEU A 101 4.59 13.23 3.54
C LEU A 101 5.24 14.32 2.67
N ILE A 102 4.82 14.42 1.40
CA ILE A 102 5.23 15.50 0.50
C ILE A 102 4.71 16.85 1.03
N THR A 103 3.42 16.92 1.38
CA THR A 103 2.81 18.15 1.91
C THR A 103 3.45 18.59 3.22
N LEU A 104 3.77 17.64 4.12
CA LEU A 104 4.51 17.92 5.35
C LEU A 104 5.91 18.46 5.07
N GLY A 105 6.60 17.93 4.04
CA GLY A 105 7.87 18.49 3.58
C GLY A 105 7.72 19.95 3.21
N LEU A 106 6.77 20.26 2.33
CA LEU A 106 6.47 21.62 1.90
C LEU A 106 6.14 22.56 3.08
N ILE A 107 5.29 22.11 4.02
CA ILE A 107 5.00 22.87 5.25
C ILE A 107 6.27 23.14 6.04
N GLY A 108 7.19 22.16 6.13
CA GLY A 108 8.50 22.32 6.76
C GLY A 108 9.31 23.48 6.17
N THR A 109 9.36 23.60 4.84
CA THR A 109 9.99 24.76 4.18
C THR A 109 9.34 26.08 4.54
N ILE A 110 8.00 26.16 4.54
CA ILE A 110 7.29 27.40 4.88
C ILE A 110 7.61 27.81 6.31
N VAL A 111 7.54 26.87 7.26
CA VAL A 111 7.85 27.15 8.68
C VAL A 111 9.30 27.58 8.86
N GLY A 112 10.26 26.92 8.20
CA GLY A 112 11.67 27.30 8.28
C GLY A 112 11.97 28.67 7.66
N LEU A 113 11.28 29.04 6.57
CA LEU A 113 11.37 30.39 5.99
C LEU A 113 10.78 31.46 6.92
N ILE A 114 9.66 31.16 7.60
CA ILE A 114 9.08 32.05 8.60
C ILE A 114 10.07 32.31 9.72
N PHE A 115 10.68 31.26 10.30
CA PHE A 115 11.69 31.43 11.35
C PHE A 115 12.91 32.21 10.86
N MET A 116 13.41 31.91 9.66
CA MET A 116 14.52 32.67 9.08
C MET A 116 14.17 34.16 8.97
N MET A 117 12.97 34.52 8.50
CA MET A 117 12.55 35.91 8.40
C MET A 117 12.39 36.57 9.77
N THR A 118 11.82 35.87 10.76
CA THR A 118 11.72 36.38 12.14
C THR A 118 13.10 36.65 12.74
N ASP A 119 14.04 35.72 12.59
CA ASP A 119 15.40 35.88 13.10
C ASP A 119 16.13 37.03 12.41
N LEU A 120 15.95 37.19 11.09
CA LEU A 120 16.50 38.31 10.34
C LEU A 120 15.95 39.65 10.84
N THR A 121 14.62 39.78 11.01
CA THR A 121 14.00 41.00 11.55
C THR A 121 14.56 41.35 12.92
N ASN A 122 14.68 40.37 13.82
CA ASN A 122 15.26 40.58 15.14
C ASN A 122 16.73 41.05 15.06
N LEU A 123 17.53 40.49 14.16
CA LEU A 123 18.91 40.93 13.96
C LEU A 123 18.97 42.36 13.42
N PHE A 124 18.06 42.76 12.52
CA PHE A 124 17.99 44.12 12.00
C PHE A 124 17.53 45.14 13.05
N ASP A 125 16.55 44.81 13.89
CA ASP A 125 16.09 45.69 14.98
C ASP A 125 17.18 45.90 16.04
N ASN A 126 18.00 44.88 16.32
CA ASN A 126 19.15 45.01 17.22
C ASN A 126 20.35 45.72 16.56
N ALA A 127 20.41 45.74 15.23
CA ALA A 127 21.46 46.38 14.43
C ALA A 127 21.27 47.90 14.26
N GLU A 128 20.28 48.53 14.90
CA GLU A 128 20.20 50.01 14.99
C GLU A 128 21.47 50.64 15.62
N GLN A 129 22.38 49.84 16.21
CA GLN A 129 23.70 50.27 16.69
C GLN A 129 24.89 49.93 15.74
N GLY A 130 24.66 49.31 14.58
CA GLY A 130 25.71 48.99 13.60
C GLY A 130 25.35 47.81 12.68
N ILE A 131 25.99 47.73 11.49
CA ILE A 131 25.73 46.71 10.46
C ILE A 131 25.79 45.29 11.07
N PRO A 132 24.75 44.43 10.89
CA PRO A 132 24.77 43.07 11.41
C PRO A 132 25.95 42.33 10.79
N GLN A 133 26.81 41.76 11.64
CA GLN A 133 28.03 41.13 11.16
C GLN A 133 27.65 39.83 10.45
N VAL A 134 28.25 39.56 9.29
CA VAL A 134 28.08 38.30 8.54
C VAL A 134 28.34 37.06 9.43
N SER A 135 29.15 37.23 10.48
CA SER A 135 29.37 36.19 11.49
C SER A 135 28.09 35.83 12.27
N GLU A 136 27.25 36.80 12.65
CA GLU A 136 26.02 36.57 13.42
C GLU A 136 24.94 35.85 12.59
N LEU A 137 24.90 36.10 11.29
CA LEU A 137 24.04 35.37 10.35
C LEU A 137 24.44 33.89 10.20
N LEU A 138 25.74 33.59 10.32
CA LEU A 138 26.34 32.26 10.13
C LEU A 138 26.61 31.50 11.44
N GLN A 139 26.46 32.16 12.60
CA GLN A 139 26.68 31.55 13.91
C GLN A 139 25.70 30.41 14.20
N SER A 140 26.07 29.54 15.15
CA SER A 140 25.27 28.37 15.54
C SER A 140 23.96 28.80 16.22
N GLY A 141 22.93 29.06 15.41
CA GLY A 141 21.65 29.63 15.87
C GLY A 141 21.13 30.75 14.95
N GLY A 142 21.93 31.19 13.98
CA GLY A 142 21.51 32.21 13.02
C GLY A 142 20.43 31.73 12.03
N PRO A 143 19.74 32.67 11.36
CA PRO A 143 18.61 32.41 10.47
C PRO A 143 18.89 31.35 9.38
N LEU A 144 20.14 31.31 8.89
CA LEU A 144 20.60 30.40 7.84
C LEU A 144 20.56 28.92 8.25
N LYS A 145 20.67 28.62 9.55
CA LYS A 145 20.53 27.25 10.07
C LYS A 145 19.08 26.77 9.96
N GLY A 146 18.12 27.64 10.25
CA GLY A 146 16.68 27.36 10.12
C GLY A 146 16.31 26.99 8.68
N LEU A 147 16.82 27.75 7.71
CA LEU A 147 16.65 27.47 6.28
C LEU A 147 17.16 26.07 5.88
N GLY A 148 18.36 25.69 6.31
CA GLY A 148 18.96 24.38 6.00
C GLY A 148 18.11 23.21 6.51
N THR A 149 17.58 23.32 7.74
CA THR A 149 16.68 22.29 8.30
C THR A 149 15.36 22.18 7.54
N ALA A 150 14.85 23.31 7.03
CA ALA A 150 13.64 23.38 6.23
C ALA A 150 13.82 22.65 4.89
N PHE A 151 14.90 22.96 4.16
CA PHE A 151 15.21 22.29 2.90
C PHE A 151 15.44 20.79 3.07
N PHE A 152 16.12 20.38 4.15
CA PHE A 152 16.31 18.96 4.45
C PHE A 152 14.99 18.25 4.72
N THR A 153 14.07 18.88 5.45
CA THR A 153 12.73 18.33 5.71
C THR A 153 11.91 18.17 4.42
N THR A 154 11.99 19.15 3.51
CA THR A 154 11.34 19.07 2.19
C THR A 154 11.95 17.98 1.33
N LEU A 155 13.27 17.86 1.32
CA LEU A 155 13.97 16.81 0.58
C LEU A 155 13.57 15.42 1.07
N ILE A 156 13.55 15.20 2.39
CA ILE A 156 13.08 13.94 2.98
C ILE A 156 11.62 13.67 2.60
N GLY A 157 10.75 14.67 2.74
CA GLY A 157 9.33 14.53 2.41
C GLY A 157 9.12 14.12 0.95
N ALA A 158 9.80 14.80 0.03
CA ALA A 158 9.74 14.53 -1.40
C ALA A 158 10.38 13.19 -1.79
N LEU A 159 11.51 12.82 -1.18
CA LEU A 159 12.21 11.57 -1.49
C LEU A 159 11.41 10.36 -1.01
N PHE A 160 11.04 10.32 0.27
CA PHE A 160 10.31 9.17 0.83
C PHE A 160 8.87 9.14 0.34
N GLY A 161 8.20 10.28 0.27
CA GLY A 161 6.82 10.38 -0.17
C GLY A 161 6.68 10.25 -1.69
N GLY A 162 7.37 11.11 -2.43
CA GLY A 162 7.21 11.24 -3.87
C GLY A 162 7.91 10.16 -4.69
N VAL A 163 9.04 9.63 -4.22
CA VAL A 163 9.84 8.65 -4.97
C VAL A 163 9.69 7.25 -4.40
N ILE A 164 10.13 7.03 -3.15
CA ILE A 164 10.27 5.66 -2.63
C ILE A 164 8.91 4.99 -2.42
N LEU A 165 7.98 5.64 -1.71
CA LEU A 165 6.65 5.09 -1.49
C LEU A 165 5.91 4.90 -2.82
N ARG A 166 6.11 5.78 -3.79
CA ARG A 166 5.50 5.67 -5.11
C ARG A 166 5.98 4.43 -5.88
N ILE A 167 7.29 4.17 -5.87
CA ILE A 167 7.85 2.95 -6.47
C ILE A 167 7.29 1.70 -5.78
N LEU A 168 7.23 1.69 -4.45
CA LEU A 168 6.68 0.56 -3.70
C LEU A 168 5.20 0.31 -4.04
N THR A 169 4.39 1.37 -4.07
CA THR A 169 2.98 1.32 -4.47
C THR A 169 2.81 0.72 -5.86
N SER A 170 3.62 1.14 -6.84
CA SER A 170 3.55 0.59 -8.21
C SER A 170 3.93 -0.88 -8.28
N ILE A 171 4.93 -1.33 -7.52
CA ILE A 171 5.31 -2.75 -7.44
C ILE A 171 4.16 -3.57 -6.83
N VAL A 172 3.48 -3.05 -5.82
CA VAL A 172 2.32 -3.72 -5.20
C VAL A 172 1.16 -3.82 -6.20
N GLU A 173 0.87 -2.76 -6.96
CA GLU A 173 -0.19 -2.76 -7.98
C GLU A 173 0.06 -3.81 -9.05
N GLU A 174 1.27 -3.83 -9.60
CA GLU A 174 1.66 -4.83 -10.60
C GLU A 174 1.53 -6.25 -10.04
N GLY A 175 1.96 -6.47 -8.80
CA GLY A 175 1.80 -7.73 -8.11
C GLY A 175 0.32 -8.12 -7.94
N ILE A 176 -0.55 -7.19 -7.56
CA ILE A 176 -1.98 -7.42 -7.39
C ILE A 176 -2.59 -7.86 -8.72
N THR A 177 -2.30 -7.12 -9.80
CA THR A 177 -2.79 -7.45 -11.15
C THR A 177 -2.35 -8.85 -11.57
N LYS A 178 -1.07 -9.20 -11.37
CA LYS A 178 -0.54 -10.54 -11.68
C LYS A 178 -1.22 -11.64 -10.85
N TYR A 179 -1.41 -11.40 -9.55
CA TYR A 179 -2.07 -12.35 -8.66
C TYR A 179 -3.53 -12.59 -9.05
N VAL A 180 -4.28 -11.52 -9.32
CA VAL A 180 -5.70 -11.62 -9.72
C VAL A 180 -5.83 -12.33 -11.06
N ALA A 181 -4.96 -12.04 -12.02
CA ALA A 181 -4.95 -12.73 -13.32
C ALA A 181 -4.69 -14.24 -13.17
N LEU A 182 -3.66 -14.61 -12.39
CA LEU A 182 -3.36 -16.01 -12.10
C LEU A 182 -4.54 -16.71 -11.40
N LEU A 183 -5.14 -16.06 -10.42
CA LEU A 183 -6.29 -16.59 -9.70
C LEU A 183 -7.45 -16.86 -10.67
N ALA A 184 -7.78 -15.88 -11.53
CA ALA A 184 -8.84 -16.00 -12.52
C ALA A 184 -8.57 -17.13 -13.53
N GLU A 185 -7.33 -17.25 -14.01
CA GLU A 185 -6.91 -18.33 -14.91
C GLU A 185 -7.08 -19.70 -14.25
N LEU A 186 -6.58 -19.86 -13.04
CA LEU A 186 -6.67 -21.13 -12.30
C LEU A 186 -8.12 -21.54 -12.05
N THR A 187 -8.98 -20.60 -11.65
CA THR A 187 -10.39 -20.87 -11.39
C THR A 187 -11.21 -21.08 -12.67
N GLU A 188 -10.92 -20.38 -13.76
CA GLU A 188 -11.60 -20.59 -15.05
C GLU A 188 -11.30 -21.98 -15.61
N VAL A 189 -10.05 -22.44 -15.50
CA VAL A 189 -9.61 -23.70 -16.12
C VAL A 189 -9.96 -24.92 -15.26
N ASN A 190 -9.94 -24.82 -13.93
CA ASN A 190 -10.04 -25.99 -13.07
C ASN A 190 -11.30 -26.01 -12.18
N VAL A 191 -11.83 -24.85 -11.80
CA VAL A 191 -12.95 -24.77 -10.85
C VAL A 191 -14.29 -24.65 -11.57
N LEU A 192 -14.39 -23.69 -12.51
CA LEU A 192 -15.65 -23.44 -13.22
C LEU A 192 -16.15 -24.63 -14.04
N PRO A 193 -15.32 -25.41 -14.75
CA PRO A 193 -15.81 -26.56 -15.50
C PRO A 193 -16.44 -27.61 -14.58
N VAL A 194 -15.81 -27.86 -13.42
CA VAL A 194 -16.32 -28.81 -12.42
C VAL A 194 -17.66 -28.34 -11.87
N LEU A 195 -17.78 -27.06 -11.48
CA LEU A 195 -19.04 -26.51 -10.96
C LEU A 195 -20.16 -26.51 -12.02
N ARG A 196 -19.84 -26.13 -13.26
CA ARG A 196 -20.80 -26.13 -14.38
C ARG A 196 -21.25 -27.55 -14.74
N ALA A 197 -20.34 -28.52 -14.75
CA ALA A 197 -20.67 -29.93 -14.99
C ALA A 197 -21.60 -30.49 -13.92
N HIS A 198 -21.36 -30.16 -12.64
CA HIS A 198 -22.24 -30.56 -11.54
C HIS A 198 -23.59 -29.84 -11.57
N SER A 199 -23.65 -28.60 -12.07
CA SER A 199 -24.92 -27.88 -12.27
C SER A 199 -25.77 -28.44 -13.41
N ALA A 200 -25.16 -28.97 -14.46
CA ALA A 200 -25.88 -29.54 -15.60
C ALA A 200 -26.50 -30.92 -15.29
N ASN A 201 -26.03 -31.58 -14.24
CA ASN A 201 -26.48 -32.91 -13.80
C ASN A 201 -27.52 -32.86 -12.65
N GLN A 202 -27.88 -31.68 -12.16
CA GLN A 202 -28.99 -31.46 -11.21
C GLN A 202 -30.23 -30.95 -11.93
#